data_AF-A0A2S9WQ46-F1
#
_entry.id   AF-A0A2S9WQ46-F1
#
_cell.length_a   1.000
_cell.length_b   1.000
_cell.length_c   1.000
_cell.angle_alpha   90.00
_cell.angle_beta   90.00
_cell.angle_gamma   90.00
#
_symmetry.space_group_name_H-M   'P 1'
#
loop_
_entity.id
_entity.type
_entity.pdbx_description
1 polymer ?
#
loop_
_entity_poly.entity_id
_entity_poly.type
_entity_poly.pdbx_seq_one_letter_code
_entity_poly.pdbx_strand_id
1 'polypeptide(L)'
;MTGGPITSLVPGAIDTTTFSGSYTIQQSDIDNLQVTNQAIVTGQDPDNNNVTDTSDDNSPIENDPTDTDLPEDSEISIIKTSVFNDENGDGFAQLGETISYSFEVTNSGATT
;
A
#
# COMPACT_ATOMS: atom_id res chain seq x y z
N MET A 1 -18.06 3.45 1.51
CA MET A 1 -18.61 4.73 1.00
C MET A 1 -19.93 4.99 1.71
N THR A 2 -20.11 6.20 2.22
CA THR A 2 -21.35 6.69 2.82
C THR A 2 -21.74 7.99 2.14
N GLY A 3 -23.04 8.19 1.92
CA GLY A 3 -23.59 9.42 1.37
C GLY A 3 -24.95 9.22 0.71
N GLY A 4 -25.47 10.27 0.09
CA GLY A 4 -26.76 10.29 -0.60
C GLY A 4 -26.82 11.39 -1.66
N PRO A 5 -27.85 11.40 -2.51
CA PRO A 5 -27.96 12.40 -3.57
C PRO A 5 -28.03 13.81 -2.99
N ILE A 6 -27.25 14.73 -3.56
CA ILE A 6 -27.39 16.17 -3.29
C ILE A 6 -28.53 16.66 -4.18
N THR A 7 -29.57 17.24 -3.57
CA THR A 7 -30.81 17.62 -4.28
C THR A 7 -30.63 18.81 -5.20
N SER A 8 -29.73 19.74 -4.86
CA SER A 8 -29.38 20.89 -5.69
C SER A 8 -28.04 21.47 -5.26
N LEU A 9 -27.22 21.85 -6.25
CA LEU A 9 -26.04 22.69 -6.08
C LEU A 9 -26.21 23.91 -6.98
N VAL A 10 -26.26 25.10 -6.38
CA VAL A 10 -26.30 26.35 -7.13
C VAL A 10 -24.90 26.68 -7.67
N PRO A 11 -24.77 27.52 -8.72
CA PRO A 11 -23.46 27.90 -9.24
C PRO A 11 -22.52 28.44 -8.15
N GLY A 12 -21.32 27.84 -8.05
CA GLY A 12 -20.30 28.20 -7.07
C GLY A 12 -20.48 27.60 -5.67
N ALA A 13 -21.53 26.83 -5.41
CA ALA A 13 -21.68 26.09 -4.15
C ALA A 13 -20.72 24.89 -4.10
N ILE A 14 -20.23 24.58 -2.91
CA ILE A 14 -19.31 23.47 -2.63
C ILE A 14 -19.94 22.63 -1.51
N ASP A 15 -19.97 21.30 -1.69
CA ASP A 15 -20.30 20.34 -0.65
C ASP A 15 -19.08 19.50 -0.28
N THR A 16 -18.77 19.41 1.01
CA THR A 16 -17.62 18.65 1.52
C THR A 16 -18.02 17.61 2.57
N THR A 17 -19.32 17.35 2.73
CA THR A 17 -19.84 16.58 3.88
C THR A 17 -20.77 15.44 3.52
N THR A 18 -21.37 15.46 2.32
CA THR A 18 -22.38 14.47 1.93
C THR A 18 -21.76 13.11 1.65
N PHE A 19 -20.53 13.07 1.13
CA PHE A 19 -19.86 11.83 0.74
C PHE A 19 -18.56 11.61 1.51
N SER A 20 -18.34 10.38 1.95
CA SER A 20 -17.08 9.95 2.52
C SER A 20 -16.84 8.46 2.25
N GLY A 21 -15.57 8.06 2.23
CA GLY A 21 -15.16 6.69 1.99
C GLY A 21 -13.97 6.31 2.87
N SER A 22 -13.85 5.03 3.15
CA SER A 22 -12.66 4.44 3.75
C SER A 22 -12.26 3.24 2.88
N TYR A 23 -10.97 3.08 2.68
CA TYR A 23 -10.39 1.96 1.97
C TYR A 23 -9.45 1.20 2.91
N THR A 24 -9.51 -0.12 2.87
CA THR A 24 -8.61 -0.98 3.64
C THR A 24 -7.42 -1.32 2.76
N ILE A 25 -6.22 -0.94 3.21
CA ILE A 25 -4.96 -1.21 2.53
C ILE A 25 -4.79 -2.72 2.30
N GLN A 26 -4.36 -3.07 1.09
CA GLN A 26 -4.00 -4.44 0.68
C GLN A 26 -2.49 -4.58 0.56
N GLN A 27 -2.01 -5.83 0.56
CA GLN A 27 -0.59 -6.11 0.41
C GLN A 27 0.00 -5.53 -0.87
N SER A 28 -0.74 -5.60 -1.99
CA SER A 28 -0.30 -5.00 -3.26
C SER A 28 -0.08 -3.49 -3.17
N ASP A 29 -0.84 -2.80 -2.32
CA ASP A 29 -0.69 -1.36 -2.14
C ASP A 29 0.61 -1.06 -1.37
N ILE A 30 0.92 -1.89 -0.36
CA ILE A 30 2.19 -1.84 0.39
C ILE A 30 3.36 -2.17 -0.54
N ASP A 31 3.19 -3.14 -1.44
CA ASP A 31 4.24 -3.52 -2.39
C ASP A 31 4.50 -2.41 -3.44
N ASN A 32 3.45 -1.71 -3.85
CA ASN A 32 3.54 -0.57 -4.77
C ASN A 32 3.88 0.76 -4.05
N LEU A 33 3.87 0.77 -2.71
CA LEU A 33 3.98 1.96 -1.87
C LEU A 33 2.98 3.07 -2.21
N GLN A 34 1.84 2.72 -2.81
CA GLN A 34 0.87 3.69 -3.30
C GLN A 34 -0.52 3.07 -3.44
N VAL A 35 -1.56 3.88 -3.17
CA VAL A 35 -2.95 3.60 -3.52
C VAL A 35 -3.42 4.63 -4.54
N THR A 36 -3.86 4.15 -5.71
CA THR A 36 -4.48 4.97 -6.74
C THR A 36 -5.99 4.77 -6.73
N ASN A 37 -6.78 5.85 -6.65
CA ASN A 37 -8.24 5.77 -6.69
C ASN A 37 -8.88 6.94 -7.43
N GLN A 38 -10.00 6.68 -8.11
CA GLN A 38 -10.73 7.67 -8.89
C GLN A 38 -12.22 7.68 -8.49
N ALA A 39 -12.80 8.87 -8.32
CA ALA A 39 -14.24 9.04 -8.18
C ALA A 39 -14.85 9.63 -9.46
N ILE A 40 -16.12 9.29 -9.72
CA ILE A 40 -16.92 9.85 -10.81
C ILE A 40 -18.22 10.36 -10.21
N VAL A 41 -18.61 11.57 -10.60
CA VAL A 41 -19.91 12.15 -10.23
C VAL A 41 -20.79 12.30 -11.45
N THR A 42 -22.09 12.20 -11.25
CA THR A 42 -23.10 12.52 -12.26
C THR A 42 -24.16 13.42 -11.63
N GLY A 43 -24.43 14.55 -12.26
CA GLY A 43 -25.50 15.49 -11.91
C GLY A 43 -26.43 15.73 -13.09
N GLN A 44 -27.48 16.51 -12.86
CA GLN A 44 -28.39 16.98 -13.90
C GLN A 44 -28.37 18.51 -13.98
N ASP A 45 -28.32 19.04 -15.19
CA ASP A 45 -28.52 20.46 -15.45
C ASP A 45 -30.01 20.84 -15.36
N PRO A 46 -30.37 22.14 -15.43
CA PRO A 46 -31.77 22.59 -15.38
C PRO A 46 -32.66 22.06 -16.52
N ASP A 47 -32.06 21.60 -17.62
CA ASP A 47 -32.74 21.02 -18.78
C ASP A 47 -32.81 19.47 -18.69
N ASN A 48 -32.48 18.90 -17.52
CA ASN A 48 -32.42 17.47 -17.23
C ASN A 48 -31.39 16.68 -18.05
N ASN A 49 -30.37 17.33 -18.62
CA ASN A 49 -29.24 16.64 -19.23
C ASN A 49 -28.26 16.19 -18.15
N ASN A 50 -27.67 15.00 -18.34
CA ASN A 50 -26.62 14.52 -17.46
C ASN A 50 -25.32 15.28 -17.72
N VAL A 51 -24.68 15.70 -16.64
CA VAL A 51 -23.30 16.18 -16.62
C VAL A 51 -22.48 15.26 -15.73
N THR A 52 -21.26 14.95 -16.15
CA THR A 52 -20.37 14.04 -15.44
C THR A 52 -19.01 14.69 -15.26
N ASP A 53 -18.34 14.33 -14.18
CA ASP A 53 -16.97 14.75 -13.92
C ASP A 53 -16.20 13.62 -13.23
N THR A 54 -14.91 13.56 -13.48
CA THR A 54 -13.99 12.62 -12.81
C THR A 54 -13.15 13.42 -11.82
N SER A 55 -12.91 12.87 -10.64
CA SER A 55 -12.14 13.57 -9.62
C SER A 55 -10.69 13.80 -10.06
N ASP A 56 -10.01 14.62 -9.27
CA ASP A 56 -8.58 14.93 -9.36
C ASP A 56 -8.17 15.43 -7.97
N ASP A 57 -6.89 15.30 -7.63
CA ASP A 57 -6.38 15.60 -6.29
C ASP A 57 -5.95 17.06 -6.09
N ASN A 58 -5.74 17.82 -7.18
CA ASN A 58 -5.15 19.14 -7.13
C ASN A 58 -5.93 20.20 -7.96
N SER A 59 -6.86 19.76 -8.82
CA SER A 59 -7.50 20.65 -9.80
C SER A 59 -8.93 20.25 -10.16
N PRO A 60 -9.92 21.17 -10.15
CA PRO A 60 -11.31 20.82 -10.48
C PRO A 60 -11.58 20.74 -12.00
N ILE A 61 -10.56 20.85 -12.85
CA ILE A 61 -10.70 20.83 -14.31
C ILE A 61 -9.90 19.70 -14.97
N GLU A 62 -9.04 19.05 -14.19
CA GLU A 62 -8.29 17.87 -14.59
C GLU A 62 -9.04 16.62 -14.08
N ASN A 63 -8.58 15.45 -14.48
CA ASN A 63 -9.32 14.20 -14.34
C ASN A 63 -8.34 13.04 -14.15
N ASP A 64 -7.23 13.27 -13.46
CA ASP A 64 -6.30 12.19 -13.13
C ASP A 64 -6.67 11.51 -11.79
N PRO A 65 -6.19 10.26 -11.59
CA PRO A 65 -6.46 9.57 -10.34
C PRO A 65 -5.82 10.26 -9.15
N THR A 66 -6.47 10.14 -7.99
CA THR A 66 -5.85 10.52 -6.73
C THR A 66 -4.88 9.44 -6.29
N ASP A 67 -3.60 9.77 -6.28
CA ASP A 67 -2.51 8.91 -5.81
C ASP A 67 -2.17 9.24 -4.34
N THR A 68 -2.20 8.21 -3.49
CA THR A 68 -1.84 8.32 -2.08
C THR A 68 -0.63 7.47 -1.79
N ASP A 69 0.50 8.10 -1.54
CA ASP A 69 1.74 7.41 -1.19
C ASP A 69 1.64 6.77 0.21
N LEU A 70 2.18 5.56 0.32
CA LEU A 70 2.30 4.82 1.58
C LEU A 70 3.74 4.89 2.09
N PRO A 71 3.95 4.88 3.41
CA PRO A 71 5.29 4.84 3.98
C PRO A 71 6.01 3.54 3.60
N GLU A 72 7.29 3.65 3.25
CA GLU A 72 8.16 2.51 3.02
C GLU A 72 8.55 1.83 4.33
N ASP A 73 8.46 0.50 4.37
CA ASP A 73 8.90 -0.35 5.47
C ASP A 73 9.74 -1.51 4.91
N SER A 74 10.95 -1.17 4.47
CA SER A 74 11.92 -2.11 3.92
C SER A 74 12.90 -2.56 5.01
N GLU A 75 12.82 -3.82 5.43
CA GLU A 75 13.73 -4.38 6.43
C GLU A 75 14.13 -5.83 6.09
N ILE A 76 15.37 -6.18 6.40
CA ILE A 76 15.88 -7.54 6.22
C ILE A 76 16.67 -7.96 7.47
N SER A 77 16.46 -9.19 7.90
CA SER A 77 17.17 -9.80 9.03
C SER A 77 17.76 -11.15 8.65
N ILE A 78 18.83 -11.53 9.35
CA ILE A 78 19.53 -12.80 9.12
C ILE A 78 20.00 -13.40 10.44
N ILE A 79 19.72 -14.70 10.63
CA ILE A 79 20.26 -15.49 11.73
C ILE A 79 21.30 -16.45 11.16
N LYS A 80 22.51 -16.44 11.74
CA LYS A 80 23.57 -17.39 11.41
C LYS A 80 23.81 -18.32 12.61
N THR A 81 23.73 -19.62 12.37
CA THR A 81 24.05 -20.65 13.36
C THR A 81 25.24 -21.48 12.90
N SER A 82 25.91 -22.15 13.83
CA SER A 82 27.06 -23.00 13.55
C SER A 82 27.05 -24.27 14.39
N VAL A 83 27.51 -25.36 13.80
CA VAL A 83 27.75 -26.64 14.47
C VAL A 83 29.20 -27.03 14.22
N PHE A 84 29.97 -27.23 15.28
CA PHE A 84 31.30 -27.85 15.16
C PHE A 84 31.12 -29.32 14.86
N ASN A 85 31.81 -29.79 13.83
CA ASN A 85 31.79 -31.17 13.42
C ASN A 85 33.06 -31.81 13.98
N ASP A 86 32.89 -32.67 14.98
CA ASP A 86 33.96 -33.53 15.49
C ASP A 86 33.99 -34.78 14.61
N GLU A 87 34.76 -34.75 13.53
CA GLU A 87 34.76 -35.83 12.54
C GLU A 87 35.45 -37.10 13.05
N ASN A 88 36.30 -37.00 14.05
CA ASN A 88 37.00 -38.15 14.62
C ASN A 88 36.43 -38.64 15.97
N GLY A 89 35.53 -37.88 16.59
CA GLY A 89 34.76 -38.25 17.77
C GLY A 89 35.54 -38.21 19.09
N ASP A 90 36.66 -37.47 19.14
CA ASP A 90 37.50 -37.38 20.33
C ASP A 90 37.13 -36.22 21.28
N GLY A 91 36.18 -35.38 20.88
CA GLY A 91 35.66 -34.26 21.65
C GLY A 91 36.55 -33.01 21.62
N PHE A 92 37.60 -32.97 20.80
CA PHE A 92 38.52 -31.84 20.69
C PHE A 92 38.61 -31.31 19.27
N ALA A 93 38.79 -30.00 19.12
CA ALA A 93 39.02 -29.40 17.81
C ALA A 93 40.44 -29.70 17.30
N GLN A 94 40.54 -30.20 16.07
CA GLN A 94 41.76 -30.64 15.42
C GLN A 94 41.90 -30.12 13.98
N LEU A 95 43.13 -30.19 13.46
CA LEU A 95 43.41 -29.78 12.09
C LEU A 95 42.71 -30.71 11.09
N GLY A 96 41.94 -30.12 10.19
CA GLY A 96 41.19 -30.85 9.16
C GLY A 96 39.71 -31.00 9.47
N GLU A 97 39.28 -30.67 10.68
CA GLU A 97 37.88 -30.70 11.08
C GLU A 97 37.10 -29.46 10.64
N THR A 98 35.77 -29.56 10.64
CA THR A 98 34.91 -28.53 10.02
C THR A 98 33.89 -27.90 10.96
N ILE A 99 33.31 -26.79 10.51
CA ILE A 99 32.16 -26.14 11.13
C ILE A 99 31.09 -25.98 10.04
N SER A 100 29.91 -26.54 10.27
CA SER A 100 28.74 -26.33 9.42
C SER A 100 28.03 -25.04 9.83
N TYR A 101 27.66 -24.21 8.86
CA TYR A 101 26.87 -23.00 9.10
C TYR A 101 25.50 -23.09 8.45
N SER A 102 24.48 -22.56 9.11
CA SER A 102 23.14 -22.38 8.54
C SER A 102 22.74 -20.91 8.64
N PHE A 103 21.96 -20.46 7.65
CA PHE A 103 21.50 -19.08 7.51
C PHE A 103 19.99 -19.06 7.31
N GLU A 104 19.29 -18.30 8.14
CA GLU A 104 17.87 -18.00 8.01
C GLU A 104 17.75 -16.52 7.68
N VAL A 105 17.25 -16.22 6.48
CA VAL A 105 17.05 -14.84 6.00
C VAL A 105 15.56 -14.55 6.03
N THR A 106 15.18 -13.46 6.71
CA THR A 106 13.79 -13.02 6.83
C THR A 106 13.67 -11.63 6.22
N ASN A 107 12.71 -11.45 5.31
CA ASN A 107 12.21 -10.12 5.00
C ASN A 107 11.39 -9.66 6.21
N SER A 108 11.95 -8.76 7.01
CA SER A 108 11.29 -8.18 8.18
C SER A 108 10.51 -6.91 7.83
N GLY A 109 10.57 -6.46 6.58
CA GLY A 109 9.77 -5.37 6.06
C GLY A 109 8.34 -5.78 5.72
N ALA A 110 7.54 -4.80 5.34
CA ALA A 110 6.13 -4.98 4.99
C ALA A 110 5.90 -5.25 3.49
N THR A 111 6.90 -5.04 2.63
CA THR A 111 6.82 -5.22 1.16
C THR A 111 7.33 -6.60 0.74
N THR A 112 6.76 -7.22 -0.31
CA THR A 112 7.19 -8.53 -0.87
C THR A 112 7.57 -8.53 -2.34
#